data_AF-A0A7V4P3E7-F1
#
_entry.id   AF-A0A7V4P3E7-F1
#
_cell.length_a   1.000
_cell.length_b   1.000
_cell.length_c   1.000
_cell.angle_alpha   90.00
_cell.angle_beta   90.00
_cell.angle_gamma   90.00
#
_symmetry.space_group_name_H-M   'P 1'
#
loop_
_entity.id
_entity.type
_entity.pdbx_description
1 polymer ?
#
loop_
_entity_poly.entity_id
_entity_poly.type
_entity_poly.pdbx_seq_one_letter_code
_entity_poly.pdbx_strand_id
1 'polypeptide(L)'
;MPKPAVEQPAARDPRVARDLRTLATFIRIYCRHRHADAIRREVALKDFDLAALRIGRLELCPPCAKLLAHAFVKRAHCPYSPKPACKHCQTHCYQPLYREQIREVMRYSGRRLVLSGRLDMLFKLLF
;
A
#
# COMPACT_ATOMS: atom_id res chain seq x y z
N MET A 1 24.89 -18.87 -9.69
CA MET A 1 24.81 -17.43 -10.01
C MET A 1 23.79 -16.77 -9.10
N PRO A 2 24.19 -15.95 -8.11
CA PRO A 2 23.22 -15.18 -7.32
C PRO A 2 22.58 -14.11 -8.22
N LYS A 3 21.24 -14.04 -8.19
CA LYS A 3 20.45 -13.01 -8.90
C LYS A 3 20.95 -11.61 -8.49
N PRO A 4 21.01 -10.64 -9.43
CA PRO A 4 21.41 -9.28 -9.09
C PRO A 4 20.46 -8.74 -8.01
N ALA A 5 21.04 -8.20 -6.95
CA ALA A 5 20.31 -7.52 -5.90
C ALA A 5 19.52 -6.38 -6.54
N VAL A 6 18.19 -6.48 -6.51
CA VAL A 6 17.31 -5.41 -6.96
C VAL A 6 17.49 -4.26 -5.97
N GLU A 7 18.29 -3.28 -6.39
CA GLU A 7 18.62 -2.08 -5.63
C GLU A 7 17.31 -1.35 -5.27
N GLN A 8 16.94 -1.35 -3.99
CA GLN A 8 15.60 -0.95 -3.52
C GLN A 8 15.32 0.53 -3.85
N PRO A 9 14.42 0.84 -4.82
CA PRO A 9 14.12 2.24 -5.17
C PRO A 9 13.46 3.00 -4.01
N ALA A 10 12.82 2.27 -3.10
CA ALA A 10 12.15 2.80 -1.92
C ALA A 10 13.13 3.48 -0.93
N ALA A 11 14.42 3.16 -0.98
CA ALA A 11 15.43 3.77 -0.10
C ALA A 11 15.84 5.18 -0.52
N ARG A 12 15.58 5.61 -1.77
CA ARG A 12 16.08 6.90 -2.31
C ARG A 12 15.04 8.03 -2.38
N ASP A 13 13.73 7.75 -2.37
CA ASP A 13 12.68 8.79 -2.46
C ASP A 13 11.75 8.83 -1.22
N PRO A 14 11.74 9.93 -0.43
CA PRO A 14 10.87 10.09 0.73
C PRO A 14 9.36 10.07 0.39
N ARG A 15 8.97 10.40 -0.84
CA ARG A 15 7.58 10.29 -1.32
C ARG A 15 7.17 8.84 -1.47
N VAL A 16 8.04 7.99 -2.01
CA VAL A 16 7.80 6.54 -2.12
C VAL A 16 7.62 5.94 -0.73
N ALA A 17 8.51 6.27 0.21
CA ALA A 17 8.39 5.78 1.59
C ALA A 17 7.07 6.23 2.27
N ARG A 18 6.60 7.46 2.02
CA ARG A 18 5.30 7.95 2.52
C ARG A 18 4.14 7.15 1.91
N ASP A 19 4.18 6.86 0.62
CA ASP A 19 3.12 6.11 -0.05
C ASP A 19 3.06 4.65 0.40
N LEU A 20 4.22 4.02 0.64
CA LEU A 20 4.29 2.67 1.20
C LEU A 20 3.67 2.59 2.61
N ARG A 21 3.96 3.59 3.47
CA ARG A 21 3.30 3.71 4.79
C ARG A 21 1.79 3.85 4.68
N THR A 22 1.31 4.68 3.76
CA THR A 22 -0.13 4.86 3.51
C THR A 22 -0.78 3.55 3.06
N LEU A 23 -0.15 2.84 2.12
CA LEU A 23 -0.63 1.53 1.64
C LEU A 23 -0.75 0.52 2.78
N ALA A 24 0.29 0.39 3.62
CA ALA A 24 0.25 -0.51 4.78
C ALA A 24 -0.87 -0.15 5.75
N THR A 25 -1.04 1.14 6.05
CA THR A 25 -2.10 1.63 6.95
C THR A 25 -3.49 1.31 6.41
N PHE A 26 -3.73 1.57 5.12
CA PHE A 26 -5.03 1.37 4.50
C PHE A 26 -5.36 -0.13 4.41
N ILE A 27 -4.40 -0.95 3.97
CA ILE A 27 -4.61 -2.41 3.91
C ILE A 27 -4.85 -2.99 5.30
N ARG A 28 -4.18 -2.49 6.34
CA ARG A 28 -4.44 -2.88 7.74
C ARG A 28 -5.87 -2.55 8.18
N ILE A 29 -6.34 -1.33 7.93
CA ILE A 29 -7.72 -0.92 8.24
C ILE A 29 -8.71 -1.80 7.50
N TYR A 30 -8.53 -1.98 6.19
CA TYR A 30 -9.38 -2.82 5.38
C TYR A 30 -9.43 -4.27 5.91
N CYS A 31 -8.27 -4.87 6.17
CA CYS A 31 -8.16 -6.24 6.65
C CYS A 31 -8.86 -6.43 8.01
N ARG A 32 -8.69 -5.49 8.95
CA ARG A 32 -9.29 -5.61 10.29
C ARG A 32 -10.81 -5.58 10.26
N HIS A 33 -11.39 -4.88 9.29
CA HIS A 33 -12.83 -4.62 9.29
C HIS A 33 -13.63 -5.39 8.25
N ARG A 34 -13.05 -5.66 7.08
CA ARG A 34 -13.71 -6.49 6.06
C ARG A 34 -13.47 -7.97 6.27
N HIS A 35 -12.37 -8.33 6.93
CA HIS A 35 -12.03 -9.72 7.26
C HIS A 35 -11.91 -9.85 8.78
N ALA A 36 -12.98 -9.54 9.51
CA ALA A 36 -12.99 -9.53 10.98
C ALA A 36 -12.58 -10.89 11.56
N ASP A 37 -13.11 -11.98 10.99
CA ASP A 37 -12.94 -13.36 11.47
C ASP A 37 -11.71 -14.07 10.89
N ALA A 38 -10.99 -13.43 9.97
CA ALA A 38 -9.82 -14.05 9.36
C ALA A 38 -8.62 -14.07 10.32
N ILE A 39 -7.91 -15.20 10.33
CA ILE A 39 -6.64 -15.33 11.05
C ILE A 39 -5.62 -14.37 10.44
N ARG A 40 -5.04 -13.51 11.28
CA ARG A 40 -3.99 -12.56 10.90
C ARG A 40 -2.65 -13.08 11.41
N ARG A 41 -1.61 -12.90 10.62
CA ARG A 41 -0.23 -13.22 11.00
C ARG A 41 0.64 -12.04 10.69
N GLU A 42 1.76 -11.95 11.41
CA GLU A 42 2.77 -10.93 11.16
C GLU A 42 3.30 -11.07 9.73
N VAL A 43 3.37 -9.94 9.02
CA VAL A 43 3.78 -9.87 7.63
C VAL A 43 5.24 -9.46 7.56
N ALA A 44 6.05 -10.33 6.96
CA ALA A 44 7.41 -10.02 6.56
C ALA A 44 7.49 -9.86 5.05
N LEU A 45 8.07 -8.76 4.58
CA LEU A 45 8.34 -8.53 3.16
C LEU A 45 9.84 -8.69 2.91
N LYS A 46 10.23 -9.59 1.99
CA LYS A 46 11.64 -9.92 1.74
C LYS A 46 12.46 -8.72 1.24
N ASP A 47 11.83 -7.86 0.44
CA ASP A 47 12.51 -6.75 -0.26
C ASP A 47 12.30 -5.38 0.43
N PHE A 48 11.62 -5.34 1.58
CA PHE A 48 11.25 -4.09 2.25
C PHE A 48 11.43 -4.19 3.76
N ASP A 49 12.25 -3.30 4.31
CA ASP A 49 12.35 -3.12 5.75
C ASP A 49 11.20 -2.22 6.27
N LEU A 50 10.23 -2.85 6.92
CA LEU A 50 9.09 -2.16 7.52
C LEU A 50 9.52 -1.20 8.65
N ALA A 51 10.56 -1.54 9.43
CA ALA A 51 11.05 -0.69 10.50
C ALA A 51 11.70 0.58 9.94
N ALA A 52 12.53 0.46 8.90
CA ALA A 52 13.10 1.61 8.20
C ALA A 52 12.02 2.52 7.58
N LEU A 53 10.91 1.92 7.11
CA LEU A 53 9.75 2.66 6.62
C LEU A 53 8.89 3.26 7.74
N ARG A 54 9.22 3.08 9.02
CA ARG A 54 8.41 3.48 10.20
C ARG A 54 7.03 2.83 10.21
N ILE A 55 6.94 1.60 9.73
CA ILE A 55 5.75 0.76 9.80
C ILE A 55 5.97 -0.20 10.96
N GLY A 56 5.24 0.01 12.07
CA GLY A 56 5.25 -0.93 13.20
C GLY A 56 4.61 -2.28 12.83
N ARG A 57 4.61 -3.22 13.79
CA ARG A 57 4.10 -4.60 13.61
C ARG A 57 2.83 -4.64 12.77
N LEU A 58 2.88 -5.38 11.67
CA LEU A 58 1.81 -5.42 10.66
C LEU A 58 1.27 -6.84 10.57
N GLU A 59 0.05 -7.01 11.05
CA GLU A 59 -0.66 -8.28 10.98
C GLU A 59 -1.79 -8.19 9.96
N LEU A 60 -1.77 -9.09 8.98
CA LEU A 60 -2.77 -9.17 7.92
C LEU A 60 -3.19 -10.62 7.71
N CYS A 61 -4.40 -10.82 7.18
CA CYS A 61 -4.79 -12.13 6.67
C CYS A 61 -4.03 -12.46 5.37
N PRO A 62 -3.93 -13.75 4.99
CA PRO A 62 -3.20 -14.17 3.79
C PRO A 62 -3.51 -13.38 2.49
N PRO A 63 -4.78 -13.08 2.13
CA PRO A 63 -5.06 -12.32 0.92
C PRO A 63 -4.59 -10.86 1.02
N CYS A 64 -4.76 -10.20 2.18
CA CYS A 64 -4.29 -8.83 2.38
C CYS A 64 -2.75 -8.73 2.40
N ALA A 65 -2.06 -9.75 2.93
CA ALA A 65 -0.60 -9.82 2.87
C ALA A 65 -0.08 -9.93 1.43
N LYS A 66 -0.73 -10.76 0.58
CA LYS A 66 -0.42 -10.85 -0.86
C LYS A 66 -0.64 -9.53 -1.59
N LEU A 67 -1.78 -8.87 -1.32
CA LEU A 67 -2.08 -7.55 -1.88
C LEU A 67 -1.04 -6.50 -1.48
N LEU A 68 -0.63 -6.49 -0.20
CA LEU A 68 0.40 -5.58 0.30
C LEU A 68 1.73 -5.78 -0.42
N ALA A 69 2.22 -7.03 -0.50
CA ALA A 69 3.48 -7.35 -1.15
C ALA A 69 3.49 -6.90 -2.63
N HIS A 70 2.41 -7.20 -3.35
CA HIS A 70 2.26 -6.76 -4.74
C HIS A 70 2.24 -5.23 -4.84
N ALA A 71 1.48 -4.55 -3.98
CA ALA A 71 1.37 -3.10 -4.00
C ALA A 71 2.70 -2.39 -3.71
N PHE A 72 3.48 -2.93 -2.77
CA PHE A 72 4.80 -2.43 -2.39
C PHE A 72 5.77 -2.50 -3.56
N VAL A 73 5.89 -3.67 -4.20
CA VAL A 73 6.76 -3.88 -5.37
C VAL A 73 6.37 -2.91 -6.49
N LYS A 74 5.08 -2.80 -6.83
CA LYS A 74 4.61 -1.91 -7.90
C LYS A 74 4.81 -0.43 -7.59
N ARG A 75 4.74 -0.03 -6.32
CA ARG A 75 4.99 1.36 -5.94
C ARG A 75 6.48 1.69 -5.96
N ALA A 76 7.33 0.78 -5.51
CA ALA A 76 8.78 0.97 -5.52
C ALA A 76 9.34 1.02 -6.94
N HIS A 77 8.88 0.16 -7.85
CA HIS A 77 9.40 0.06 -9.22
C HIS A 77 8.65 0.93 -10.24
N CYS A 78 7.96 1.98 -9.80
CA CYS A 78 7.24 2.83 -10.75
C CYS A 78 8.22 3.70 -11.54
N PRO A 79 8.17 3.70 -12.88
CA PRO A 79 9.10 4.48 -13.70
C PRO A 79 8.76 5.99 -13.74
N TYR A 80 7.57 6.39 -13.31
CA TYR A 80 7.12 7.79 -13.39
C TYR A 80 7.52 8.59 -12.14
N SER A 81 8.16 9.73 -12.36
CA SER A 81 8.44 10.74 -11.32
C SER A 81 8.20 12.16 -11.87
N PRO A 82 7.18 12.91 -11.41
CA PRO A 82 6.20 12.55 -10.39
C PRO A 82 5.20 11.50 -10.88
N LYS A 83 4.88 10.51 -10.03
CA LYS A 83 3.90 9.48 -10.35
C LYS A 83 2.49 10.07 -10.46
N PRO A 84 1.77 9.90 -11.60
CA PRO A 84 0.36 10.25 -11.68
C PRO A 84 -0.49 9.30 -10.81
N ALA A 85 -1.70 9.74 -10.46
CA ALA A 85 -2.66 8.85 -9.82
C ALA A 85 -2.85 7.58 -10.67
N CYS A 86 -2.95 6.39 -10.06
CA CYS A 86 -3.08 5.13 -10.81
C CYS A 86 -4.30 5.09 -11.76
N LYS A 87 -5.29 5.97 -11.57
CA LYS A 87 -6.42 6.18 -12.50
C LYS A 87 -6.02 6.87 -13.81
N HIS A 88 -5.00 7.73 -13.78
CA HIS A 88 -4.49 8.51 -14.92
C HIS A 88 -3.12 8.01 -15.42
N CYS A 89 -2.67 6.83 -14.97
CA CYS A 89 -1.38 6.27 -15.37
C CYS A 89 -1.50 5.64 -16.77
N GLN A 90 -0.63 6.02 -17.70
CA GLN A 90 -0.65 5.55 -19.09
C GLN A 90 -0.36 4.04 -19.19
N THR A 91 0.64 3.55 -18.45
CA THR A 91 0.90 2.11 -18.33
C THR A 91 0.25 1.56 -17.06
N HIS A 92 -0.85 0.82 -17.22
CA HIS A 92 -1.52 0.16 -16.11
C HIS A 92 -0.73 -1.07 -15.66
N CYS A 93 0.17 -0.89 -14.67
CA CYS A 93 1.11 -1.92 -14.21
C CYS A 93 0.52 -2.95 -13.21
N TYR A 94 -0.72 -2.75 -12.76
CA TYR A 94 -1.46 -3.67 -11.90
C TYR A 94 -2.26 -4.65 -12.73
N GLN A 95 -2.25 -5.94 -12.35
CA GLN A 95 -3.26 -6.86 -12.88
C GLN A 95 -4.66 -6.37 -12.49
N PRO A 96 -5.69 -6.55 -13.35
CA PRO A 96 -7.04 -6.04 -13.12
C PRO A 96 -7.61 -6.39 -11.74
N LEU A 97 -7.46 -7.65 -11.31
CA LEU A 97 -7.91 -8.14 -10.01
C LEU A 97 -7.29 -7.36 -8.84
N TYR A 98 -5.96 -7.23 -8.81
CA TYR A 98 -5.28 -6.46 -7.76
C TYR A 98 -5.62 -4.96 -7.83
N ARG A 99 -5.94 -4.44 -9.02
CA ARG A 99 -6.33 -3.05 -9.21
C ARG A 99 -7.70 -2.76 -8.60
N GLU A 100 -8.65 -3.67 -8.73
CA GLU A 100 -9.97 -3.57 -8.12
C GLU A 100 -9.87 -3.68 -6.60
N GLN A 101 -9.11 -4.67 -6.11
CA GLN A 101 -8.87 -4.85 -4.68
C GLN A 101 -8.24 -3.60 -4.06
N ILE A 102 -7.19 -3.03 -4.67
CA ILE A 102 -6.56 -1.83 -4.10
C ILE A 102 -7.48 -0.61 -4.16
N ARG A 103 -8.31 -0.48 -5.20
CA ARG A 103 -9.32 0.59 -5.25
C ARG A 103 -10.35 0.44 -4.14
N GLU A 104 -10.81 -0.77 -3.86
CA GLU A 104 -11.73 -1.02 -2.76
C GLU A 104 -11.08 -0.67 -1.42
N VAL A 105 -9.84 -1.12 -1.19
CA VAL A 105 -9.06 -0.78 0.01
C VAL A 105 -8.95 0.73 0.18
N MET A 106 -8.60 1.45 -0.89
CA MET A 106 -8.47 2.92 -0.87
C MET A 106 -9.78 3.61 -0.53
N ARG A 107 -10.88 3.21 -1.20
CA ARG A 107 -12.21 3.78 -0.98
C ARG A 107 -12.71 3.53 0.43
N TYR A 108 -12.59 2.29 0.92
CA TYR A 108 -13.07 1.89 2.23
C TYR A 108 -12.27 2.56 3.35
N SER A 109 -10.95 2.46 3.29
CA SER A 109 -10.05 2.93 4.35
C SER A 109 -9.97 4.45 4.38
N GLY A 110 -9.96 5.10 3.21
CA GLY A 110 -9.97 6.56 3.11
C GLY A 110 -11.23 7.16 3.73
N ARG A 111 -12.42 6.63 3.39
CA ARG A 111 -13.69 7.08 3.98
C ARG A 111 -13.71 6.90 5.49
N ARG A 112 -13.13 5.81 6.00
CA ARG A 112 -13.10 5.54 7.44
C ARG A 112 -12.13 6.45 8.20
N LEU A 113 -10.95 6.70 7.66
CA LEU A 113 -9.98 7.64 8.23
C LEU A 113 -10.58 9.05 8.37
N VAL A 114 -11.30 9.47 7.33
CA VAL A 114 -12.07 10.70 7.31
C VAL A 114 -13.11 10.74 8.45
N LEU A 115 -13.93 9.69 8.58
CA LEU A 115 -14.98 9.61 9.60
C LEU A 115 -14.44 9.52 11.03
N SER A 116 -13.19 9.06 11.22
CA SER A 116 -12.55 8.92 12.53
C SER A 116 -11.92 10.20 13.10
N GLY A 117 -12.15 11.37 12.50
CA GLY A 117 -11.86 12.67 13.15
C GLY A 117 -10.65 13.46 12.66
N ARG A 118 -10.19 13.25 11.41
CA ARG A 118 -9.31 14.23 10.72
C ARG A 118 -10.02 14.83 9.51
N LEU A 119 -10.92 15.77 9.77
CA LEU A 119 -11.67 16.52 8.75
C LEU A 119 -10.76 17.30 7.77
N ASP A 120 -9.48 17.53 8.11
CA ASP A 120 -8.48 18.14 7.20
C ASP A 120 -8.24 17.27 5.93
N MET A 121 -8.25 15.93 6.08
CA MET A 121 -8.06 15.02 4.94
C MET A 121 -9.28 14.91 4.01
N LEU A 122 -10.44 15.44 4.40
CA LEU A 122 -11.68 15.42 3.63
C LEU A 122 -11.59 16.32 2.38
N PHE A 123 -10.95 17.49 2.52
CA PHE A 123 -10.82 18.46 1.42
C PHE A 123 -9.90 17.99 0.29
N LYS A 124 -8.89 17.16 0.59
CA LYS A 124 -7.99 16.55 -0.42
C LYS A 124 -8.54 15.26 -1.06
N LEU A 125 -9.61 14.68 -0.51
CA LEU A 125 -10.21 13.44 -1.01
C LEU A 125 -11.47 13.69 -1.86
N LEU A 126 -12.15 14.82 -1.66
CA LEU A 126 -13.37 15.21 -2.38
C LEU A 126 -13.13 16.18 -3.55
N PHE A 127 -12.01 16.93 -3.54
CA PHE A 127 -11.57 17.85 -4.61
C PHE A 127 -10.17 17.45 -5.09
#